data_AF-A0A067L798-F1
#
_entry.id   AF-A0A067L798-F1
#
_cell.length_a   1.000
_cell.length_b   1.000
_cell.length_c   1.000
_cell.angle_alpha   90.00
_cell.angle_beta   90.00
_cell.angle_gamma   90.00
#
_symmetry.space_group_name_H-M   'P 1'
#
loop_
_entity.id
_entity.type
_entity.pdbx_description
1 polymer ?
#
loop_
_entity_poly.entity_id
_entity_poly.type
_entity_poly.pdbx_seq_one_letter_code
_entity_poly.pdbx_strand_id
1 'polypeptide(L)'
;MAGESFAFNIAEKVLEKLASNAYKEICFAWGFEGEVKKLEDILSTIEAVLLDAEEKQEKNRELRLWLAKLKDALYDAEDVLDELECETKRREVLKLYGSTRKKVHAS
;
A
#
# COMPACT_ATOMS: atom_id res chain seq x y z
N MET A 1 4.05 -22.84 -18.40
CA MET A 1 4.68 -22.12 -17.29
C MET A 1 3.65 -21.08 -16.89
N ALA A 2 2.82 -21.40 -15.90
CA ALA A 2 1.74 -20.52 -15.45
C ALA A 2 2.41 -19.36 -14.73
N GLY A 3 2.64 -18.28 -15.49
CA GLY A 3 3.31 -17.10 -14.99
C GLY A 3 2.42 -16.44 -13.98
N GLU A 4 2.93 -16.28 -12.77
CA GLU A 4 2.39 -15.44 -11.71
C GLU A 4 1.75 -14.17 -12.32
N SER A 5 0.46 -14.00 -12.05
CA SER A 5 -0.33 -12.80 -12.34
C SER A 5 0.44 -11.52 -12.03
N PHE A 6 0.77 -10.66 -12.99
CA PHE A 6 1.39 -9.37 -12.69
C PHE A 6 0.48 -8.53 -11.78
N ALA A 7 -0.84 -8.64 -11.94
CA ALA A 7 -1.83 -8.00 -11.08
C ALA A 7 -1.89 -8.65 -9.68
N PHE A 8 -1.73 -9.97 -9.60
CA PHE A 8 -1.58 -10.69 -8.34
C PHE A 8 -0.34 -10.23 -7.55
N ASN A 9 0.81 -10.12 -8.22
CA ASN A 9 2.07 -9.69 -7.59
C ASN A 9 2.03 -8.27 -7.01
N ILE A 10 1.31 -7.32 -7.63
CA ILE A 10 1.17 -5.96 -7.09
C ILE A 10 0.17 -5.92 -5.93
N ALA A 11 -0.92 -6.71 -6.00
CA ALA A 11 -1.87 -6.83 -4.90
C ALA A 11 -1.21 -7.42 -3.64
N GLU A 12 -0.41 -8.48 -3.79
CA GLU A 12 0.35 -9.11 -2.71
C GLU A 12 1.31 -8.11 -2.05
N LYS A 13 2.08 -7.34 -2.84
CA LYS A 13 2.96 -6.29 -2.32
C LYS A 13 2.23 -5.22 -1.51
N VAL A 14 1.09 -4.76 -2.00
CA VAL A 14 0.27 -3.78 -1.26
C VAL A 14 -0.22 -4.39 0.05
N LEU A 15 -0.71 -5.64 0.03
CA LEU A 15 -1.13 -6.37 1.23
C LEU A 15 0.01 -6.53 2.24
N GLU A 16 1.22 -6.90 1.80
CA GLU A 16 2.40 -7.00 2.65
C GLU A 16 2.74 -5.66 3.33
N LYS A 17 2.70 -4.55 2.58
CA LYS A 17 2.92 -3.20 3.12
C LYS A 17 1.87 -2.85 4.16
N LEU A 18 0.58 -3.09 3.87
CA LEU A 18 -0.53 -2.83 4.80
C LEU A 18 -0.43 -3.68 6.08
N ALA A 19 0.04 -4.92 5.94
CA ALA A 19 0.23 -5.83 7.07
C ALA A 19 1.42 -5.45 7.97
N SER A 20 2.36 -4.66 7.45
CA SER A 20 3.60 -4.29 8.15
C SER A 20 3.34 -3.46 9.42
N ASN A 21 4.16 -3.71 10.46
CA ASN A 21 4.00 -3.03 11.74
C ASN A 21 4.32 -1.53 11.65
N ALA A 22 5.31 -1.16 10.84
CA ALA A 22 5.64 0.24 10.57
C ALA A 22 4.45 0.99 9.97
N TYR A 23 3.78 0.39 8.99
CA TYR A 23 2.63 1.02 8.34
C TYR A 23 1.42 1.14 9.28
N LYS A 24 1.16 0.11 10.10
CA LYS A 24 0.11 0.15 11.14
C LYS A 24 0.31 1.27 12.15
N GLU A 25 1.55 1.48 12.60
CA GLU A 25 1.89 2.58 13.50
C GLU A 25 1.68 3.96 12.86
N ILE A 26 2.03 4.11 11.57
CA ILE A 26 1.79 5.36 10.83
C ILE A 26 0.27 5.61 10.69
N CYS A 27 -0.49 4.59 10.32
CA CYS A 27 -1.93 4.72 10.14
C CYS A 27 -2.66 5.07 11.43
N PHE A 28 -2.26 4.46 12.55
CA PHE A 28 -2.75 4.84 13.86
C PHE A 28 -2.40 6.30 14.19
N ALA A 29 -1.16 6.73 13.92
CA ALA A 29 -0.73 8.09 14.19
C ALA A 29 -1.42 9.16 13.32
N TRP A 30 -1.93 8.79 12.14
CA TRP A 30 -2.55 9.71 11.19
C TRP A 30 -4.08 9.54 11.08
N GLY A 31 -4.65 8.51 11.72
CA GLY A 31 -6.10 8.26 11.76
C GLY A 31 -6.68 7.54 10.54
N PHE A 32 -5.87 6.79 9.80
CA PHE A 32 -6.27 6.10 8.54
C PHE A 32 -6.64 4.61 8.72
N GLU A 33 -6.85 4.15 9.95
CA GLU A 33 -7.08 2.73 10.23
C GLU A 33 -8.33 2.17 9.51
N GLY A 34 -9.37 2.99 9.35
CA GLY A 34 -10.61 2.59 8.68
C GLY A 34 -10.41 2.40 7.17
N GLU A 35 -9.71 3.33 6.53
CA GLU A 35 -9.41 3.34 5.10
C GLU A 35 -8.49 2.18 4.74
N VAL A 36 -7.48 1.91 5.57
CA VAL A 36 -6.54 0.79 5.40
C VAL A 36 -7.24 -0.55 5.50
N LYS A 37 -8.08 -0.72 6.52
CA LYS A 37 -8.85 -1.96 6.69
C LYS A 37 -9.80 -2.19 5.51
N LYS A 38 -10.41 -1.12 4.99
CA LYS A 38 -11.25 -1.20 3.80
C LYS A 38 -10.45 -1.59 2.56
N LEU A 39 -9.22 -1.09 2.40
CA LEU A 39 -8.35 -1.46 1.29
C LEU A 39 -7.92 -2.93 1.40
N GLU A 40 -7.54 -3.39 2.59
CA GLU A 40 -7.22 -4.80 2.87
C GLU A 40 -8.41 -5.72 2.52
N ASP A 41 -9.62 -5.41 3.00
CA ASP A 41 -10.83 -6.21 2.71
C ASP A 41 -11.13 -6.29 1.21
N ILE A 42 -10.97 -5.17 0.48
CA ILE A 42 -11.15 -5.11 -0.97
C ILE A 42 -10.10 -5.98 -1.66
N LEU A 43 -8.83 -5.86 -1.29
CA LEU A 43 -7.74 -6.59 -1.93
C LEU A 43 -7.79 -8.09 -1.66
N SER A 44 -8.13 -8.52 -0.44
CA SER A 44 -8.36 -9.94 -0.14
C SER A 44 -9.55 -10.52 -0.91
N THR A 45 -10.63 -9.75 -1.06
CA THR A 45 -11.77 -10.16 -1.90
C THR A 45 -11.35 -10.30 -3.36
N ILE A 46 -10.50 -9.39 -3.82
CA ILE A 46 -9.99 -9.34 -5.19
C ILE A 46 -8.98 -10.45 -5.46
N GLU A 47 -8.07 -10.80 -4.54
CA GLU A 47 -7.17 -11.96 -4.65
C GLU A 47 -7.96 -13.25 -4.87
N ALA A 48 -9.04 -13.44 -4.11
CA ALA A 48 -9.88 -14.63 -4.20
C ALA A 48 -10.55 -14.79 -5.58
N VAL A 49 -10.78 -13.69 -6.30
CA VAL A 49 -11.36 -13.71 -7.66
C VAL A 49 -10.33 -13.49 -8.77
N LEU A 50 -9.13 -12.99 -8.45
CA LEU A 50 -8.07 -12.65 -9.42
C LEU A 50 -7.57 -13.89 -10.14
N LEU A 51 -7.30 -14.98 -9.42
CA LEU A 51 -6.86 -16.27 -9.99
C LEU A 51 -7.90 -16.81 -11.00
N ASP A 52 -9.18 -16.81 -10.61
CA ASP A 52 -10.29 -17.22 -11.47
C ASP A 52 -10.53 -16.27 -12.66
N ALA A 53 -10.25 -14.98 -12.46
CA ALA A 53 -10.43 -13.94 -13.47
C ALA A 53 -9.32 -13.94 -14.51
N GLU A 54 -8.07 -14.15 -14.11
CA GLU A 54 -6.91 -14.19 -15.00
C GLU A 54 -6.97 -15.39 -15.96
N GLU A 55 -7.44 -16.56 -15.53
CA GLU A 55 -7.68 -17.69 -16.43
C GLU A 55 -8.78 -17.40 -17.46
N LYS A 56 -9.77 -16.58 -17.11
CA LYS A 56 -10.94 -16.28 -17.96
C LYS A 56 -10.77 -15.01 -18.80
N GLN A 57 -9.78 -14.17 -18.53
CA GLN A 57 -9.63 -12.84 -19.16
C GLN A 57 -9.37 -12.90 -20.66
N GLU A 58 -8.69 -13.95 -21.17
CA GLU A 58 -8.35 -14.05 -22.58
C GLU A 58 -9.59 -13.99 -23.49
N LYS A 59 -10.73 -14.47 -22.99
CA LYS A 59 -12.00 -14.54 -23.72
C LYS A 59 -13.00 -13.47 -23.29
N ASN A 60 -12.66 -12.63 -22.31
CA ASN A 60 -13.57 -11.62 -21.78
C ASN A 60 -12.92 -10.22 -21.74
N ARG A 61 -13.34 -9.37 -22.70
CA ARG A 61 -12.83 -8.00 -22.85
C ARG A 61 -13.22 -7.08 -21.68
N GLU A 62 -14.39 -7.27 -21.08
CA GLU A 62 -14.83 -6.48 -19.92
C GLU A 62 -13.97 -6.80 -18.70
N LEU A 63 -13.67 -8.08 -18.50
CA LEU A 63 -12.80 -8.54 -17.42
C LEU A 63 -11.38 -8.00 -17.55
N ARG A 64 -10.81 -8.01 -18.76
CA ARG A 64 -9.52 -7.37 -19.04
C ARG A 64 -9.49 -5.88 -18.71
N LEU A 65 -10.55 -5.15 -19.05
CA LEU A 65 -10.63 -3.72 -18.75
C LEU A 65 -10.75 -3.48 -17.24
N TRP A 66 -11.51 -4.31 -16.54
CA TRP A 66 -11.62 -4.25 -15.09
C TRP A 66 -10.28 -4.53 -14.40
N LEU A 67 -9.55 -5.58 -14.83
CA LEU A 67 -8.22 -5.91 -14.32
C LEU A 67 -7.18 -4.81 -14.58
N ALA A 68 -7.24 -4.15 -15.74
CA ALA A 68 -6.37 -3.00 -16.02
C ALA A 68 -6.62 -1.83 -15.06
N LYS A 69 -7.88 -1.48 -14.82
CA LYS A 69 -8.23 -0.41 -13.87
C LYS A 69 -7.84 -0.75 -12.43
N LEU A 70 -8.01 -2.00 -12.05
CA LEU A 70 -7.58 -2.48 -10.73
C LEU A 70 -6.06 -2.34 -10.57
N LYS A 71 -5.30 -2.72 -11.60
CA LYS A 71 -3.85 -2.56 -11.62
C LYS A 71 -3.44 -1.10 -11.46
N ASP A 72 -4.08 -0.17 -12.18
CA ASP A 72 -3.78 1.26 -12.06
C ASP A 72 -4.06 1.76 -10.63
N ALA A 73 -5.21 1.38 -10.05
CA ALA A 73 -5.55 1.75 -8.68
C ALA A 73 -4.60 1.17 -7.62
N LEU A 74 -4.06 -0.03 -7.86
CA LEU A 74 -3.05 -0.66 -7.00
C LEU A 74 -1.71 0.08 -7.03
N TYR A 75 -1.31 0.62 -8.18
CA TYR A 75 -0.14 1.49 -8.26
C TYR A 75 -0.35 2.82 -7.54
N ASP A 76 -1.50 3.46 -7.76
CA ASP A 76 -1.83 4.70 -7.05
C ASP A 76 -1.81 4.47 -5.53
N ALA A 77 -2.28 3.31 -5.07
CA ALA A 77 -2.20 2.93 -3.67
C ALA A 77 -0.75 2.74 -3.22
N GLU A 78 0.07 1.95 -3.94
CA GLU A 78 1.48 1.73 -3.60
C GLU A 78 2.26 3.05 -3.47
N ASP A 79 2.07 3.98 -4.41
CA ASP A 79 2.73 5.29 -4.41
C ASP A 79 2.35 6.12 -3.17
N VAL A 80 1.06 6.13 -2.80
CA VAL A 80 0.58 6.83 -1.59
C VAL A 80 1.16 6.21 -0.32
N LEU A 81 1.25 4.88 -0.25
CA LEU A 81 1.85 4.17 0.90
C LEU A 81 3.33 4.55 1.06
N ASP A 82 4.08 4.61 -0.05
CA ASP A 82 5.50 4.95 -0.05
C ASP A 82 5.74 6.42 0.33
N GLU A 83 4.91 7.34 -0.14
CA GLU A 83 4.98 8.75 0.26
C GLU A 83 4.71 8.92 1.76
N LEU A 84 3.71 8.20 2.31
CA LEU A 84 3.38 8.23 3.73
C LEU A 84 4.53 7.73 4.61
N GLU A 85 5.20 6.64 4.19
CA GLU A 85 6.37 6.10 4.88
C GLU A 85 7.54 7.09 4.86
N CYS A 86 7.80 7.70 3.69
CA CYS A 86 8.82 8.72 3.52
C CYS A 86 8.60 9.94 4.41
N GLU A 87 7.37 10.48 4.43
CA GLU A 87 6.99 11.63 5.26
C GLU A 87 7.11 11.33 6.75
N THR A 88 6.78 10.11 7.18
CA THR A 88 6.96 9.69 8.57
C THR A 88 8.44 9.71 8.96
N LYS A 89 9.31 9.06 8.17
CA LYS A 89 10.76 9.07 8.41
C LYS A 89 11.32 10.51 8.43
N ARG A 90 10.85 11.37 7.51
CA ARG A 90 11.24 12.78 7.48
C ARG A 90 10.86 13.51 8.78
N ARG A 91 9.66 13.29 9.31
CA ARG A 91 9.20 13.87 10.58
C ARG A 91 10.02 13.38 11.77
N GLU A 92 10.39 12.11 11.82
CA GLU A 92 11.26 11.56 12.88
C GLU A 92 12.63 12.24 12.87
N VAL A 93 13.25 12.35 11.70
CA VAL A 93 14.53 13.06 11.54
C VAL A 93 14.40 14.51 12.02
N LEU A 94 13.36 15.24 11.62
CA LEU A 94 13.14 16.63 12.06
C LEU A 94 12.96 16.74 13.58
N LYS A 95 12.27 15.79 14.23
CA LYS A 95 12.15 15.75 15.70
C LYS A 95 13.53 15.57 16.35
N LEU A 96 14.40 14.72 15.81
CA LEU A 96 15.76 14.51 16.32
C LEU A 96 16.63 15.77 16.20
N TYR A 97 16.64 16.42 15.04
CA TYR A 97 17.40 17.65 14.80
C TYR A 97 16.88 18.85 15.62
N GLY A 98 15.56 18.98 15.78
CA GLY A 98 14.95 19.99 16.65
C GLY A 98 15.30 19.81 18.13
N SER A 99 15.48 18.56 18.57
CA SER A 99 15.89 18.21 19.94
C SER A 99 17.38 18.53 20.20
N THR A 100 18.26 18.39 19.19
CA THR A 100 19.70 18.68 19.33
C THR A 100 20.00 20.18 19.44
N ARG A 101 19.24 21.05 18.75
CA ARG A 101 19.44 22.51 18.80
C ARG A 101 19.12 23.12 20.18
N LYS A 102 18.25 22.49 20.99
CA LYS A 102 17.93 22.97 22.35
C LYS A 102 19.01 22.68 23.39
N LYS A 103 19.94 21.75 23.12
CA LYS A 103 21.02 21.39 24.08
C LYS A 103 22.25 22.29 24.05
N VAL A 104 22.37 23.20 23.07
CA VAL A 104 23.56 24.07 22.92
C VAL A 104 23.39 25.49 23.49
N HIS A 105 22.27 25.82 24.14
CA HIS A 105 22.00 27.17 24.68
C HIS A 105 21.86 27.24 26.21
N ALA A 106 22.17 26.17 26.95
CA ALA A 106 22.22 26.20 28.41
C ALA A 106 23.66 26.00 28.86
N SER A 107 24.42 27.09 28.96
CA SER A 107 25.64 27.18 29.75
C SER A 107 25.82 28.58 30.32
#